data_AF-A0A1Q8JKV6-F1
#
_entry.id   AF-A0A1Q8JKV6-F1
#
_cell.length_a   1.000
_cell.length_b   1.000
_cell.length_c   1.000
_cell.angle_alpha   90.00
_cell.angle_beta   90.00
_cell.angle_gamma   90.00
#
_symmetry.space_group_name_H-M   'P 1'
#
loop_
_entity.id
_entity.type
_entity.pdbx_description
1 polymer ?
#
loop_
_entity_poly.entity_id
_entity_poly.type
_entity_poly.pdbx_seq_one_letter_code
_entity_poly.pdbx_strand_id
1 'polypeptide(L)'
;MDVGVLLVFQNWHEDLSDAEMFRQETELGVLAEELGFDSVWAAEHHFDDYSMCPDNLQLMTYLAARTSRIKLGTGAVILPWNDPLRVVEKVTMLDILSGGRAIFGMGRGLAKMEYEGFRQDMNASRGRFDEAAPLILAGLRNGYVENDGPFYRQPRVDVRPAPEAGRDWSDRLYGVAMSPDSVPAVAKVGARMMTFMQYPAEQHVPAIERYRECYRSEHGTEPGPVLTQGLHLLPRGPGGRRADRPRVPVALLPVGGQALRLRREALAGDQGLRGLPGGCRHDPRGRDGGRRLGLRRHPDLGHPRADRREVPPPGRAVRRPPAERGAVVRRVALRQGAGQPEALRREGGPGAAEDGRDDRGPGLRSATGYAGPAGRAPARPPSRCPVEVGAMTGSPVMDADRGAHRGPARHGSRKAEIVALASRMFREHGYHGVGMRALADAAGMQAASLYHHFRNKEELLLHAIYVVDRDMIVEQMPLLDGAGGHGERLARLVRAHVLHIGANRDAWWVAGRELRALSPEHLEAVQSYRRDYQRRIARHLAEGVEAGEFHCPDPRLATLALLDLINGPNEWFDPSGRLPIEEIAERYADMVVRQLSKR
;
A
#
# COMPACT_ATOMS: atom_id res chain seq x y z
N MET A 1 12.92 -18.30 20.59
CA MET A 1 13.04 -17.61 19.29
C MET A 1 11.63 -17.38 18.85
N ASP A 2 11.17 -16.13 18.86
CA ASP A 2 9.79 -15.80 18.50
C ASP A 2 9.63 -15.97 16.99
N VAL A 3 8.59 -16.69 16.57
CA VAL A 3 8.25 -16.92 15.16
C VAL A 3 6.85 -16.40 14.90
N GLY A 4 6.71 -15.59 13.84
CA GLY A 4 5.43 -14.98 13.48
C GLY A 4 5.03 -15.19 12.02
N VAL A 5 3.73 -15.02 11.76
CA VAL A 5 3.15 -15.02 10.41
C VAL A 5 2.85 -13.58 10.01
N LEU A 6 3.34 -13.12 8.86
CA LEU A 6 2.87 -11.87 8.24
C LEU A 6 1.74 -12.18 7.27
N LEU A 7 0.61 -11.52 7.48
CA LEU A 7 -0.49 -11.43 6.52
C LEU A 7 -0.22 -10.24 5.58
N VAL A 8 -0.29 -10.49 4.28
CA VAL A 8 0.04 -9.52 3.22
C VAL A 8 -1.18 -9.18 2.36
N PHE A 9 -2.25 -9.98 2.33
CA PHE A 9 -3.45 -9.70 1.52
C PHE A 9 -3.14 -9.53 0.03
N GLN A 10 -2.31 -10.44 -0.49
CA GLN A 10 -1.87 -10.52 -1.88
C GLN A 10 -2.88 -11.29 -2.73
N ASN A 11 -3.65 -10.58 -3.57
CA ASN A 11 -4.63 -11.20 -4.47
C ASN A 11 -4.14 -11.37 -5.92
N TRP A 12 -2.81 -11.52 -6.10
CA TRP A 12 -2.07 -11.59 -7.37
C TRP A 12 -2.57 -12.61 -8.42
N HIS A 13 -3.41 -13.55 -8.01
CA HIS A 13 -3.87 -14.64 -8.87
C HIS A 13 -5.26 -14.40 -9.48
N GLU A 14 -6.01 -13.38 -9.05
CA GLU A 14 -7.35 -13.00 -9.55
C GLU A 14 -8.45 -14.08 -9.47
N ASP A 15 -8.08 -15.33 -9.14
CA ASP A 15 -8.97 -16.49 -8.87
C ASP A 15 -9.96 -16.27 -7.70
N LEU A 16 -9.75 -15.24 -6.87
CA LEU A 16 -10.54 -14.93 -5.68
C LEU A 16 -11.07 -13.50 -5.74
N SER A 17 -12.32 -13.29 -5.34
CA SER A 17 -12.78 -11.94 -5.03
C SER A 17 -12.06 -11.38 -3.79
N ASP A 18 -11.92 -10.06 -3.70
CA ASP A 18 -11.32 -9.37 -2.54
C ASP A 18 -11.88 -9.87 -1.21
N ALA A 19 -13.20 -10.05 -1.16
CA ALA A 19 -13.92 -10.52 0.01
C ALA A 19 -13.61 -11.99 0.36
N GLU A 20 -13.26 -12.83 -0.62
CA GLU A 20 -12.80 -14.20 -0.38
C GLU A 20 -11.34 -14.22 0.08
N MET A 21 -10.47 -13.41 -0.53
CA MET A 21 -9.07 -13.27 -0.12
C MET A 21 -8.97 -12.81 1.34
N PHE A 22 -9.68 -11.73 1.70
CA PHE A 22 -9.76 -11.23 3.08
C PHE A 22 -10.23 -12.29 4.08
N ARG A 23 -11.30 -13.03 3.75
CA ARG A 23 -11.81 -14.11 4.62
C ARG A 23 -10.82 -15.26 4.76
N GLN A 24 -10.16 -15.69 3.68
CA GLN A 24 -9.20 -16.79 3.74
C GLN A 24 -7.96 -16.41 4.55
N GLU A 25 -7.41 -15.22 4.35
CA GLU A 25 -6.19 -14.81 5.03
C GLU A 25 -6.41 -14.42 6.50
N THR A 26 -7.61 -13.90 6.84
CA THR A 26 -7.97 -13.75 8.26
C THR A 26 -8.07 -15.10 8.99
N GLU A 27 -8.60 -16.15 8.36
CA GLU A 27 -8.58 -17.50 8.95
C GLU A 27 -7.15 -18.08 9.03
N LEU A 28 -6.23 -17.73 8.13
CA LEU A 28 -4.79 -18.05 8.31
C LEU A 28 -4.21 -17.38 9.57
N GLY A 29 -4.58 -16.13 9.83
CA GLY A 29 -4.20 -15.40 11.04
C GLY A 29 -4.72 -16.04 12.34
N VAL A 30 -5.91 -16.65 12.30
CA VAL A 30 -6.46 -17.41 13.44
C VAL A 30 -5.76 -18.76 13.57
N LEU A 31 -5.56 -19.48 12.46
CA LEU A 31 -4.87 -20.78 12.42
C LEU A 31 -3.42 -20.67 12.94
N ALA A 32 -2.77 -19.52 12.81
CA ALA A 32 -1.44 -19.27 13.38
C ALA A 32 -1.40 -19.51 14.91
N GLU A 33 -2.46 -19.17 15.66
CA GLU A 33 -2.53 -19.46 17.11
C GLU A 33 -2.65 -20.96 17.39
N GLU A 34 -3.43 -21.68 16.59
CA GLU A 34 -3.61 -23.14 16.72
C GLU A 34 -2.32 -23.91 16.39
N LEU A 35 -1.54 -23.40 15.43
CA LEU A 35 -0.25 -23.94 15.03
C LEU A 35 0.91 -23.53 15.96
N GLY A 36 0.66 -22.67 16.95
CA GLY A 36 1.64 -22.30 17.97
C GLY A 36 2.63 -21.20 17.57
N PHE A 37 2.29 -20.33 16.62
CA PHE A 37 3.09 -19.13 16.33
C PHE A 37 2.94 -18.10 17.47
N ASP A 38 4.03 -17.38 17.77
CA ASP A 38 4.08 -16.39 18.84
C ASP A 38 3.35 -15.08 18.48
N SER A 39 3.27 -14.77 17.19
CA SER A 39 2.71 -13.52 16.68
C SER A 39 2.10 -13.63 15.29
N VAL A 40 1.06 -12.84 15.03
CA VAL A 40 0.52 -12.56 13.70
C VAL A 40 0.68 -11.07 13.40
N TRP A 41 1.07 -10.75 12.18
CA TRP A 41 1.39 -9.40 11.74
C TRP A 41 0.56 -9.05 10.50
N ALA A 42 0.38 -7.76 10.21
CA ALA A 42 -0.12 -7.32 8.90
C ALA A 42 0.56 -6.05 8.37
N ALA A 43 0.84 -6.04 7.07
CA ALA A 43 1.29 -4.85 6.35
C ALA A 43 0.15 -3.82 6.24
N GLU A 44 0.51 -2.54 6.05
CA GLU A 44 -0.45 -1.50 5.65
C GLU A 44 -0.16 -1.13 4.19
N HIS A 45 -1.15 -1.28 3.32
CA HIS A 45 -1.04 -0.97 1.89
C HIS A 45 -2.39 -0.58 1.28
N HIS A 46 -2.33 0.19 0.19
CA HIS A 46 -3.50 0.85 -0.37
C HIS A 46 -3.53 0.82 -1.90
N PHE A 47 -4.76 0.85 -2.44
CA PHE A 47 -5.09 1.12 -3.86
C PHE A 47 -4.69 0.07 -4.92
N ASP A 48 -4.07 -1.06 -4.54
CA ASP A 48 -3.55 -2.07 -5.49
C ASP A 48 -3.66 -3.52 -4.97
N ASP A 49 -3.54 -4.51 -5.86
CA ASP A 49 -3.65 -5.95 -5.57
C ASP A 49 -2.41 -6.56 -4.87
N TYR A 50 -1.30 -5.80 -4.84
CA TYR A 50 -0.05 -6.17 -4.17
C TYR A 50 -0.21 -6.40 -2.67
N SER A 51 -1.10 -5.66 -2.01
CA SER A 51 -1.46 -5.87 -0.61
C SER A 51 -2.67 -5.02 -0.27
N MET A 52 -3.77 -5.67 0.10
CA MET A 52 -5.07 -5.02 0.21
C MET A 52 -5.47 -4.69 1.65
N CYS A 53 -4.53 -4.41 2.55
CA CYS A 53 -4.81 -4.13 3.97
C CYS A 53 -4.67 -2.62 4.32
N PRO A 54 -5.74 -1.81 4.20
CA PRO A 54 -5.67 -0.36 4.41
C PRO A 54 -5.66 0.09 5.87
N ASP A 55 -5.99 -0.79 6.83
CA ASP A 55 -5.92 -0.49 8.26
C ASP A 55 -5.57 -1.76 9.05
N ASN A 56 -4.28 -1.96 9.28
CA ASN A 56 -3.79 -3.12 10.03
C ASN A 56 -4.17 -3.09 11.51
N LEU A 57 -4.44 -1.93 12.12
CA LEU A 57 -4.94 -1.85 13.50
C LEU A 57 -6.41 -2.31 13.61
N GLN A 58 -7.24 -1.97 12.62
CA GLN A 58 -8.61 -2.49 12.52
C GLN A 58 -8.60 -4.02 12.33
N LEU A 59 -7.74 -4.53 11.45
CA LEU A 59 -7.55 -5.97 11.23
C LEU A 59 -7.05 -6.68 12.49
N MET A 60 -6.03 -6.15 13.18
CA MET A 60 -5.55 -6.72 14.44
C MET A 60 -6.63 -6.73 15.51
N THR A 61 -7.56 -5.75 15.51
CA THR A 61 -8.70 -5.73 16.43
C THR A 61 -9.71 -6.86 16.14
N TYR A 62 -9.93 -7.19 14.86
CA TYR A 62 -10.72 -8.36 14.48
C TYR A 62 -10.06 -9.66 14.93
N LEU A 63 -8.74 -9.80 14.70
CA LEU A 63 -7.98 -10.98 15.14
C LEU A 63 -7.91 -11.08 16.67
N ALA A 64 -7.87 -9.95 17.40
CA ALA A 64 -7.92 -9.92 18.86
C ALA A 64 -9.17 -10.61 19.42
N ALA A 65 -10.33 -10.38 18.81
CA ALA A 65 -11.59 -11.01 19.21
C ALA A 65 -11.70 -12.49 18.81
N ARG A 66 -10.87 -12.94 17.86
CA ARG A 66 -10.84 -14.33 17.33
C ARG A 66 -9.75 -15.21 17.97
N THR A 67 -8.85 -14.65 18.76
CA THR A 67 -7.64 -15.31 19.29
C THR A 67 -7.43 -14.98 20.76
N SER A 68 -6.67 -15.81 21.49
CA SER A 68 -6.59 -15.79 22.96
C SER A 68 -5.20 -15.55 23.53
N ARG A 69 -4.13 -15.85 22.78
CA ARG A 69 -2.73 -15.84 23.22
C ARG A 69 -1.78 -15.16 22.24
N ILE A 70 -1.97 -15.33 20.93
CA ILE A 70 -1.05 -14.84 19.90
C ILE A 70 -0.89 -13.32 19.96
N LYS A 71 0.34 -12.82 19.83
CA LYS A 71 0.62 -11.38 19.79
C LYS A 71 0.17 -10.80 18.43
N LEU A 72 -0.25 -9.54 18.43
CA LEU A 72 -0.94 -8.89 17.30
C LEU A 72 -0.14 -7.67 16.83
N GLY A 73 0.60 -7.83 15.74
CA GLY A 73 1.58 -6.84 15.26
C GLY A 73 1.16 -6.07 14.02
N THR A 74 1.54 -4.80 13.97
CA THR A 74 1.53 -4.02 12.73
C THR A 74 2.91 -4.06 12.09
N GLY A 75 3.01 -4.42 10.81
CA GLY A 75 4.26 -4.47 10.04
C GLY A 75 4.18 -3.68 8.73
N ALA A 76 3.82 -2.39 8.74
CA ALA A 76 3.74 -1.46 9.87
C ALA A 76 2.63 -0.41 9.68
N VAL A 77 2.26 0.33 10.74
CA VAL A 77 1.45 1.55 10.60
C VAL A 77 2.32 2.63 9.96
N ILE A 78 1.87 3.21 8.86
CA ILE A 78 2.65 4.21 8.14
C ILE A 78 2.29 5.60 8.64
N LEU A 79 3.22 6.20 9.39
CA LEU A 79 2.94 7.42 10.16
C LEU A 79 2.66 8.67 9.30
N PRO A 80 3.37 8.93 8.17
CA PRO A 80 3.21 10.21 7.46
C PRO A 80 1.80 10.57 7.02
N TRP A 81 0.98 9.57 6.64
CA TRP A 81 -0.41 9.77 6.23
C TRP A 81 -1.46 9.46 7.31
N ASN A 82 -1.04 8.97 8.48
CA ASN A 82 -1.91 8.79 9.63
C ASN A 82 -1.86 10.02 10.57
N ASP A 83 -2.94 10.24 11.31
CA ASP A 83 -3.00 11.25 12.37
C ASP A 83 -2.44 10.66 13.68
N PRO A 84 -1.43 11.30 14.33
CA PRO A 84 -0.79 10.76 15.55
C PRO A 84 -1.75 10.50 16.71
N LEU A 85 -2.71 11.40 16.97
CA LEU A 85 -3.71 11.20 18.04
C LEU A 85 -4.59 9.99 17.72
N ARG A 86 -5.05 9.86 16.47
CA ARG A 86 -5.85 8.71 16.03
C ARG A 86 -5.08 7.39 16.09
N VAL A 87 -3.75 7.40 15.85
CA VAL A 87 -2.91 6.20 16.05
C VAL A 87 -2.84 5.83 17.52
N VAL A 88 -2.58 6.80 18.43
CA VAL A 88 -2.54 6.54 19.88
C VAL A 88 -3.86 5.95 20.39
N GLU A 89 -5.01 6.50 19.96
CA GLU A 89 -6.33 5.98 20.32
C GLU A 89 -6.57 4.56 19.80
N LYS A 90 -6.27 4.29 18.53
CA LYS A 90 -6.43 2.95 17.93
C LYS A 90 -5.53 1.90 18.58
N VAL A 91 -4.25 2.22 18.80
CA VAL A 91 -3.29 1.33 19.44
C VAL A 91 -3.72 1.05 20.88
N THR A 92 -4.10 2.07 21.64
CA THR A 92 -4.60 1.90 23.03
C THR A 92 -5.85 1.02 23.09
N MET A 93 -6.80 1.24 22.17
CA MET A 93 -8.02 0.43 22.08
C MET A 93 -7.73 -1.03 21.74
N LEU A 94 -6.87 -1.30 20.75
CA LEU A 94 -6.42 -2.66 20.39
C LEU A 94 -5.71 -3.33 21.58
N ASP A 95 -4.86 -2.60 22.30
CA ASP A 95 -4.08 -3.14 23.40
C ASP A 95 -4.96 -3.58 24.58
N ILE A 96 -5.97 -2.78 24.91
CA ILE A 96 -7.01 -3.09 25.90
C ILE A 96 -7.86 -4.29 25.43
N LEU A 97 -8.41 -4.24 24.21
CA LEU A 97 -9.29 -5.29 23.68
C LEU A 97 -8.58 -6.64 23.51
N SER A 98 -7.28 -6.62 23.26
CA SER A 98 -6.45 -7.82 23.15
C SER A 98 -5.91 -8.32 24.50
N GLY A 99 -6.09 -7.57 25.59
CA GLY A 99 -5.66 -7.96 26.93
C GLY A 99 -4.14 -8.03 27.10
N GLY A 100 -3.39 -7.18 26.39
CA GLY A 100 -1.91 -7.12 26.51
C GLY A 100 -1.14 -7.42 25.23
N ARG A 101 -1.80 -7.96 24.20
CA ARG A 101 -1.14 -8.67 23.11
C ARG A 101 -0.73 -7.79 21.93
N ALA A 102 -1.05 -6.50 21.93
CA ALA A 102 -0.70 -5.61 20.84
C ALA A 102 0.81 -5.39 20.74
N ILE A 103 1.34 -5.39 19.51
CA ILE A 103 2.68 -4.94 19.15
C ILE A 103 2.51 -3.79 18.16
N PHE A 104 3.09 -2.63 18.47
CA PHE A 104 3.04 -1.46 17.60
C PHE A 104 4.33 -1.36 16.78
N GLY A 105 4.25 -1.80 15.52
CA GLY A 105 5.25 -1.53 14.51
C GLY A 105 4.88 -0.33 13.64
N MET A 106 5.82 0.60 13.46
CA MET A 106 5.67 1.85 12.69
C MET A 106 6.64 1.94 11.51
N GLY A 107 6.24 2.65 10.46
CA GLY A 107 7.03 2.83 9.25
C GLY A 107 6.83 4.19 8.58
N ARG A 108 7.70 4.49 7.61
CA ARG A 108 7.69 5.75 6.85
C ARG A 108 6.95 5.66 5.50
N GLY A 109 6.66 4.46 5.02
CA GLY A 109 6.07 4.24 3.69
C GLY A 109 7.10 4.35 2.56
N LEU A 110 6.88 3.59 1.50
CA LEU A 110 7.84 3.45 0.38
C LEU A 110 7.19 3.68 -1.00
N ALA A 111 5.88 3.42 -1.15
CA ALA A 111 5.22 3.52 -2.45
C ALA A 111 4.80 4.97 -2.76
N LYS A 112 5.35 5.51 -3.85
CA LYS A 112 4.98 6.83 -4.38
C LYS A 112 3.49 6.93 -4.75
N MET A 113 2.91 5.84 -5.25
CA MET A 113 1.50 5.75 -5.63
C MET A 113 0.56 5.94 -4.42
N GLU A 114 0.92 5.40 -3.25
CA GLU A 114 0.14 5.58 -2.02
C GLU A 114 0.19 7.04 -1.54
N TYR A 115 1.36 7.67 -1.56
CA TYR A 115 1.52 9.10 -1.29
C TYR A 115 0.68 9.97 -2.24
N GLU A 116 0.66 9.64 -3.53
CA GLU A 116 -0.16 10.33 -4.53
C GLU A 116 -1.66 10.12 -4.31
N GLY A 117 -2.10 8.91 -3.99
CA GLY A 117 -3.49 8.58 -3.63
C GLY A 117 -3.98 9.32 -2.38
N PHE A 118 -3.14 9.45 -1.36
CA PHE A 118 -3.43 10.26 -0.17
C PHE A 118 -3.25 11.78 -0.39
N ARG A 119 -2.72 12.19 -1.54
CA ARG A 119 -2.41 13.59 -1.92
C ARG A 119 -1.38 14.24 -0.99
N GLN A 120 -0.32 13.51 -0.67
CA GLN A 120 0.77 13.95 0.21
C GLN A 120 2.11 13.94 -0.51
N ASP A 121 2.98 14.89 -0.16
CA ASP A 121 4.34 14.94 -0.67
C ASP A 121 5.24 13.91 0.05
N MET A 122 5.73 12.92 -0.71
CA MET A 122 6.67 11.91 -0.24
C MET A 122 7.99 12.51 0.28
N ASN A 123 8.39 13.70 -0.17
CA ASN A 123 9.59 14.37 0.36
C ASN A 123 9.42 14.81 1.83
N ALA A 124 8.18 15.10 2.27
CA ALA A 124 7.86 15.40 3.66
C ALA A 124 7.84 14.15 4.56
N SER A 125 7.95 12.93 4.00
CA SER A 125 7.84 11.65 4.74
C SER A 125 8.75 11.55 5.96
N ARG A 126 9.99 12.04 5.86
CA ARG A 126 10.96 11.98 6.97
C ARG A 126 10.54 12.91 8.11
N GLY A 127 10.33 14.19 7.84
CA GLY A 127 9.93 15.16 8.85
C GLY A 127 8.61 14.78 9.54
N ARG A 128 7.66 14.23 8.77
CA ARG A 128 6.42 13.67 9.33
C ARG A 128 6.67 12.48 10.25
N PHE A 129 7.50 11.52 9.87
CA PHE A 129 7.84 10.39 10.74
C PHE A 129 8.58 10.84 12.02
N ASP A 130 9.57 11.73 11.88
CA ASP A 130 10.39 12.24 12.98
C ASP A 130 9.58 13.06 14.01
N GLU A 131 8.48 13.68 13.59
CA GLU A 131 7.52 14.38 14.47
C GLU A 131 6.45 13.43 15.04
N ALA A 132 5.88 12.55 14.22
CA ALA A 132 4.79 11.66 14.60
C ALA A 132 5.22 10.56 15.59
N ALA A 133 6.37 9.93 15.38
CA ALA A 133 6.79 8.79 16.21
C ALA A 133 6.98 9.18 17.69
N PRO A 134 7.76 10.22 18.06
CA PRO A 134 7.87 10.65 19.46
C PRO A 134 6.53 11.07 20.06
N LEU A 135 5.66 11.72 19.27
CA LEU A 135 4.34 12.16 19.71
C LEU A 135 3.42 10.98 20.07
N ILE A 136 3.42 9.92 19.25
CA ILE A 136 2.66 8.69 19.51
C ILE A 136 3.19 7.99 20.77
N LEU A 137 4.51 7.84 20.91
CA LEU A 137 5.12 7.21 22.09
C LEU A 137 4.83 7.99 23.37
N ALA A 138 4.88 9.33 23.33
CA ALA A 138 4.48 10.18 24.44
C ALA A 138 2.99 10.00 24.78
N GLY A 139 2.11 9.92 23.76
CA GLY A 139 0.68 9.67 23.95
C GLY A 139 0.37 8.33 24.62
N LEU A 140 1.00 7.25 24.15
CA LEU A 140 0.85 5.90 24.70
C LEU A 140 1.36 5.77 26.14
N ARG A 141 2.37 6.57 26.53
CA ARG A 141 2.93 6.58 27.89
C ARG A 141 2.20 7.51 28.85
N ASN A 142 1.87 8.71 28.39
CA ASN A 142 1.38 9.79 29.26
C ASN A 142 -0.16 9.89 29.30
N GLY A 143 -0.86 9.24 28.36
CA GLY A 143 -2.33 9.27 28.25
C GLY A 143 -2.92 10.57 27.70
N TYR A 144 -2.10 11.45 27.12
CA TYR A 144 -2.53 12.67 26.43
C TYR A 144 -1.61 12.98 25.25
N VAL A 145 -2.12 13.67 24.24
CA VAL A 145 -1.36 14.13 23.06
C VAL A 145 -1.37 15.65 23.01
N GLU A 146 -0.21 16.25 22.79
CA GLU A 146 0.02 17.70 22.77
C GLU A 146 1.26 17.99 21.90
N ASN A 147 1.14 18.88 20.91
CA ASN A 147 2.23 19.25 19.99
C ASN A 147 1.95 20.58 19.26
N ASP A 148 3.00 21.37 18.99
CA ASP A 148 2.95 22.58 18.14
C ASP A 148 3.97 22.51 16.98
N GLY A 149 4.30 21.29 16.55
CA GLY A 149 5.20 21.04 15.44
C GLY A 149 4.64 21.45 14.07
N PRO A 150 5.52 21.53 13.04
CA PRO A 150 5.14 21.95 11.70
C PRO A 150 4.19 21.00 10.96
N PHE A 151 4.19 19.69 11.27
CA PHE A 151 3.35 18.71 10.57
C PHE A 151 2.05 18.36 11.31
N TYR A 152 2.04 18.36 12.66
CA TYR A 152 0.95 17.82 13.48
C TYR A 152 0.62 18.71 14.68
N ARG A 153 0.14 19.93 14.44
CA ARG A 153 -0.38 20.80 15.52
C ARG A 153 -1.59 20.16 16.20
N GLN A 154 -1.43 19.86 17.49
CA GLN A 154 -2.42 19.17 18.31
C GLN A 154 -2.49 19.87 19.68
N PRO A 155 -3.58 20.60 20.01
CA PRO A 155 -3.76 21.11 21.37
C PRO A 155 -3.85 19.93 22.34
N ARG A 156 -3.50 20.17 23.62
CA ARG A 156 -3.55 19.13 24.65
C ARG A 156 -4.93 18.44 24.72
N VAL A 157 -4.96 17.14 24.45
CA VAL A 157 -6.15 16.29 24.55
C VAL A 157 -5.81 14.99 25.28
N ASP A 158 -6.59 14.65 26.30
CA ASP A 158 -6.53 13.35 26.97
C ASP A 158 -7.03 12.23 26.04
N VAL A 159 -6.27 11.14 25.95
CA VAL A 159 -6.62 9.96 25.15
C VAL A 159 -7.74 9.18 25.85
N ARG A 160 -8.79 8.81 25.11
CA ARG A 160 -9.88 7.95 25.62
C ARG A 160 -10.21 6.83 24.61
N PRO A 161 -10.17 5.54 25.01
CA PRO A 161 -9.78 5.01 26.32
C PRO A 161 -8.34 5.38 26.67
N ALA A 162 -8.05 5.59 27.96
CA ALA A 162 -6.68 5.93 28.38
C ALA A 162 -5.81 4.66 28.39
N PRO A 163 -4.49 4.78 28.10
CA PRO A 163 -3.54 3.69 28.28
C PRO A 163 -3.60 3.14 29.71
N GLU A 164 -3.53 1.81 29.84
CA GLU A 164 -3.53 1.17 31.16
C GLU A 164 -2.26 1.53 31.93
N ALA A 165 -2.43 1.91 33.20
CA ALA A 165 -1.32 2.33 34.06
C ALA A 165 -0.29 1.20 34.24
N GLY A 166 0.98 1.51 34.08
CA GLY A 166 2.07 0.55 34.22
C GLY A 166 2.33 -0.32 32.98
N ARG A 167 1.63 -0.11 31.86
CA ARG A 167 2.01 -0.73 30.58
C ARG A 167 3.35 -0.21 30.09
N ASP A 168 4.31 -1.13 30.00
CA ASP A 168 5.50 -0.90 29.20
C ASP A 168 5.23 -1.25 27.72
N TRP A 169 5.94 -0.54 26.85
CA TRP A 169 5.96 -0.70 25.40
C TRP A 169 7.37 -1.05 24.90
N SER A 170 8.42 -0.99 25.74
CA SER A 170 9.83 -1.19 25.37
C SER A 170 10.10 -2.52 24.62
N ASP A 171 9.32 -3.56 24.88
CA ASP A 171 9.41 -4.87 24.22
C ASP A 171 8.42 -5.07 23.06
N ARG A 172 7.49 -4.14 22.87
CA ARG A 172 6.36 -4.19 21.91
C ARG A 172 6.38 -3.04 20.89
N LEU A 173 7.47 -2.29 20.81
CA LEU A 173 7.70 -1.23 19.82
C LEU A 173 8.66 -1.69 18.74
N TYR A 174 8.22 -1.59 17.48
CA TYR A 174 9.03 -1.95 16.31
C TYR A 174 9.05 -0.79 15.30
N GLY A 175 10.15 -0.66 14.57
CA GLY A 175 10.30 0.33 13.51
C GLY A 175 10.91 -0.27 12.25
N VAL A 176 10.23 -0.11 11.11
CA VAL A 176 10.75 -0.58 9.81
C VAL A 176 11.92 0.29 9.39
N ALA A 177 13.10 -0.31 9.29
CA ALA A 177 14.31 0.35 8.82
C ALA A 177 15.03 -0.49 7.75
N MET A 178 15.18 0.09 6.57
CA MET A 178 15.85 -0.53 5.40
C MET A 178 16.77 0.42 4.63
N SER A 179 16.74 1.72 4.94
CA SER A 179 17.65 2.72 4.37
C SER A 179 18.57 3.33 5.44
N PRO A 180 19.74 3.88 5.06
CA PRO A 180 20.66 4.57 5.97
C PRO A 180 20.02 5.70 6.79
N ASP A 181 18.90 6.26 6.32
CA ASP A 181 18.13 7.30 6.99
C ASP A 181 17.13 6.76 8.01
N SER A 182 16.51 5.61 7.72
CA SER A 182 15.51 5.01 8.61
C SER A 182 16.14 4.36 9.84
N VAL A 183 17.38 3.86 9.72
CA VAL A 183 18.10 3.19 10.81
C VAL A 183 18.33 4.12 12.02
N PRO A 184 18.89 5.34 11.86
CA PRO A 184 19.00 6.29 12.97
C PRO A 184 17.66 6.73 13.54
N ALA A 185 16.64 6.93 12.70
CA ALA A 185 15.31 7.38 13.15
C ALA A 185 14.63 6.33 14.06
N VAL A 186 14.67 5.05 13.68
CA VAL A 186 14.12 3.94 14.49
C VAL A 186 14.91 3.75 15.78
N ALA A 187 16.25 3.87 15.73
CA ALA A 187 17.08 3.81 16.92
C ALA A 187 16.77 4.95 17.91
N LYS A 188 16.68 6.19 17.42
CA LYS A 188 16.40 7.39 18.23
C LYS A 188 15.10 7.30 19.02
N VAL A 189 14.05 6.71 18.45
CA VAL A 189 12.75 6.54 19.13
C VAL A 189 12.69 5.32 20.07
N GLY A 190 13.79 4.58 20.23
CA GLY A 190 13.88 3.43 21.15
C GLY A 190 13.14 2.19 20.68
N ALA A 191 12.78 2.09 19.39
CA ALA A 191 12.07 0.95 18.84
C ALA A 191 13.01 -0.16 18.39
N ARG A 192 12.53 -1.41 18.43
CA ARG A 192 13.22 -2.58 17.86
C ARG A 192 13.23 -2.49 16.34
N MET A 193 14.40 -2.67 15.71
CA MET A 193 14.48 -2.67 14.25
C MET A 193 13.69 -3.84 13.65
N MET A 194 12.92 -3.55 12.61
CA MET A 194 12.30 -4.51 11.70
C MET A 194 12.92 -4.32 10.31
N THR A 195 13.36 -5.41 9.67
CA THR A 195 13.90 -5.39 8.31
C THR A 195 13.37 -6.56 7.47
N PHE A 196 13.23 -6.34 6.16
CA PHE A 196 12.78 -7.35 5.21
C PHE A 196 14.01 -7.96 4.52
N MET A 197 14.16 -9.28 4.62
CA MET A 197 15.30 -10.03 4.07
C MET A 197 15.14 -10.23 2.55
N GLN A 198 15.30 -9.15 1.79
CA GLN A 198 15.16 -9.10 0.32
C GLN A 198 16.44 -9.55 -0.42
N TYR A 199 17.55 -9.68 0.30
CA TYR A 199 18.89 -9.97 -0.21
C TYR A 199 19.56 -11.02 0.70
N PRO A 200 20.69 -11.64 0.29
CA PRO A 200 21.48 -12.51 1.16
C PRO A 200 21.76 -11.85 2.52
N ALA A 201 21.72 -12.64 3.59
CA ALA A 201 21.67 -12.14 4.96
C ALA A 201 22.86 -11.24 5.32
N GLU A 202 24.02 -11.52 4.72
CA GLU A 202 25.27 -10.78 4.84
C GLU A 202 25.12 -9.31 4.43
N GLN A 203 24.25 -9.01 3.45
CA GLN A 203 24.01 -7.64 2.97
C GLN A 203 23.17 -6.80 3.95
N HIS A 204 22.44 -7.44 4.87
CA HIS A 204 21.64 -6.77 5.90
C HIS A 204 22.44 -6.49 7.18
N VAL A 205 23.56 -7.18 7.39
CA VAL A 205 24.40 -7.04 8.59
C VAL A 205 24.86 -5.59 8.85
N PRO A 206 25.38 -4.82 7.86
CA PRO A 206 25.85 -3.46 8.12
C PRO A 206 24.75 -2.51 8.61
N ALA A 207 23.51 -2.67 8.13
CA ALA A 207 22.37 -1.87 8.58
C ALA A 207 21.95 -2.22 10.03
N ILE A 208 22.03 -3.51 10.39
CA ILE A 208 21.74 -4.01 11.74
C ILE A 208 22.82 -3.57 12.74
N GLU A 209 24.09 -3.59 12.34
CA GLU A 209 25.20 -3.09 13.16
C GLU A 209 25.09 -1.58 13.38
N ARG A 210 24.83 -0.82 12.30
CA ARG A 210 24.58 0.62 12.37
C ARG A 210 23.39 0.96 13.29
N TYR A 211 22.33 0.16 13.27
CA TYR A 211 21.21 0.29 14.20
C TYR A 211 21.64 0.11 15.66
N ARG A 212 22.42 -0.94 15.97
CA ARG A 212 22.96 -1.19 17.33
C ARG A 212 23.88 -0.07 17.82
N GLU A 213 24.69 0.51 16.93
CA GLU A 213 25.49 1.69 17.25
C GLU A 213 24.64 2.92 17.57
N CYS A 214 23.70 3.27 16.69
CA CYS A 214 22.77 4.38 16.91
C CYS A 214 22.02 4.20 18.23
N TYR A 215 21.47 3.01 18.49
CA TYR A 215 20.68 2.75 19.68
C TYR A 215 21.51 2.89 20.96
N ARG A 216 22.73 2.34 20.99
CA ARG A 216 23.66 2.53 22.12
C ARG A 216 24.03 3.99 22.34
N SER A 217 24.21 4.76 21.26
CA SER A 217 24.55 6.18 21.33
C SER A 217 23.40 7.05 21.86
N GLU A 218 22.15 6.69 21.56
CA GLU A 218 20.96 7.45 21.98
C GLU A 218 20.46 7.03 23.38
N HIS A 219 20.53 5.73 23.73
CA HIS A 219 19.90 5.16 24.94
C HIS A 219 20.86 4.53 25.94
N GLY A 220 22.18 4.51 25.67
CA GLY A 220 23.20 3.95 26.58
C GLY A 220 23.07 2.45 26.88
N THR A 221 22.25 1.72 26.12
CA THR A 221 21.88 0.32 26.35
C THR A 221 21.92 -0.47 25.03
N GLU A 222 22.00 -1.80 25.10
CA GLU A 222 21.85 -2.65 23.90
C GLU A 222 20.37 -2.72 23.48
N PRO A 223 20.05 -2.67 22.17
CA PRO A 223 18.69 -2.88 21.69
C PRO A 223 18.22 -4.31 21.88
N GLY A 224 16.89 -4.49 21.86
CA GLY A 224 16.27 -5.81 21.72
C GLY A 224 16.60 -6.50 20.38
N PRO A 225 16.18 -7.78 20.22
CA PRO A 225 16.42 -8.52 18.98
C PRO A 225 15.74 -7.84 17.78
N VAL A 226 16.46 -7.80 16.66
CA VAL A 226 15.95 -7.32 15.37
C VAL A 226 14.95 -8.34 14.82
N LEU A 227 13.80 -7.86 14.35
CA LEU A 227 12.86 -8.69 13.61
C LEU A 227 13.28 -8.76 12.14
N THR A 228 13.63 -9.95 11.68
CA THR A 228 13.91 -10.24 10.28
C THR A 228 12.72 -10.94 9.65
N GLN A 229 12.14 -10.35 8.61
CA GLN A 229 11.04 -10.95 7.85
C GLN A 229 11.59 -11.64 6.60
N GLY A 230 11.36 -12.95 6.46
CA GLY A 230 11.67 -13.70 5.24
C GLY A 230 10.42 -14.08 4.46
N LEU A 231 10.37 -13.74 3.16
CA LEU A 231 9.31 -14.20 2.25
C LEU A 231 9.58 -15.66 1.85
N HIS A 232 8.68 -16.57 2.25
CA HIS A 232 8.80 -18.00 1.94
C HIS A 232 7.83 -18.38 0.81
N LEU A 233 8.35 -18.44 -0.42
CA LEU A 233 7.58 -18.93 -1.57
C LEU A 233 7.50 -20.46 -1.54
N LEU A 234 6.32 -21.00 -1.26
CA LEU A 234 6.05 -22.43 -1.37
C LEU A 234 5.79 -22.78 -2.85
N PRO A 235 6.64 -23.59 -3.52
CA PRO A 235 6.40 -23.97 -4.90
C PRO A 235 5.15 -24.85 -5.00
N ARG A 236 4.19 -24.47 -5.87
CA ARG A 236 3.14 -25.38 -6.33
C ARG A 236 3.80 -26.55 -7.07
N GLY A 237 3.64 -27.77 -6.55
CA GLY A 237 4.08 -28.98 -7.25
C GLY A 237 3.39 -29.15 -8.61
N PRO A 238 4.04 -29.78 -9.59
CA PRO A 238 3.46 -29.95 -10.92
C PRO A 238 2.20 -30.83 -10.85
N GLY A 239 1.09 -30.37 -11.48
CA GLY A 239 -0.09 -31.19 -11.74
C GLY A 239 -1.37 -30.87 -10.96
N GLY A 240 -1.49 -29.72 -10.29
CA GLY A 240 -2.77 -29.16 -9.79
C GLY A 240 -3.49 -29.93 -8.66
N ARG A 241 -3.07 -31.16 -8.35
CA ARG A 241 -3.45 -31.86 -7.11
C ARG A 241 -2.78 -31.13 -5.94
N ARG A 242 -3.46 -31.09 -4.77
CA ARG A 242 -2.79 -30.74 -3.50
C ARG A 242 -1.51 -31.56 -3.43
N ALA A 243 -0.36 -30.90 -3.46
CA ALA A 243 0.92 -31.59 -3.34
C ALA A 243 0.91 -32.40 -2.05
N ASP A 244 1.33 -33.66 -2.12
CA ASP A 244 1.70 -34.38 -0.92
C ASP A 244 2.68 -33.51 -0.14
N ARG A 245 2.44 -33.42 1.17
CA ARG A 245 3.00 -32.39 2.07
C ARG A 245 4.44 -32.06 1.71
N PRO A 246 4.81 -30.78 1.52
CA PRO A 246 6.20 -30.42 1.25
C PRO A 246 7.08 -31.00 2.35
N ARG A 247 8.04 -31.84 1.95
CA ARG A 247 9.12 -32.26 2.84
C ARG A 247 10.06 -31.07 3.02
N VAL A 248 9.63 -30.15 3.89
CA VAL A 248 10.58 -29.28 4.60
C VAL A 248 11.62 -30.21 5.24
N PRO A 249 12.93 -29.90 5.18
CA PRO A 249 13.93 -30.64 5.92
C PRO A 249 13.78 -30.34 7.42
N VAL A 250 12.77 -30.94 8.05
CA VAL A 250 12.55 -30.87 9.49
C VAL A 250 13.51 -31.86 10.16
N ALA A 251 14.62 -31.35 10.66
CA ALA A 251 15.24 -31.97 11.82
C ALA A 251 14.19 -31.95 12.96
N LEU A 252 13.82 -33.13 13.47
CA LEU A 252 12.71 -33.42 14.40
C LEU A 252 11.28 -33.44 13.82
N LEU A 253 10.93 -34.53 13.13
CA LEU A 253 9.67 -35.28 13.33
C LEU A 253 9.77 -36.68 12.68
N PRO A 254 9.29 -37.75 13.34
CA PRO A 254 7.97 -38.32 13.01
C PRO A 254 7.12 -38.55 14.29
N VAL A 255 5.78 -38.58 14.25
CA VAL A 255 4.92 -39.66 13.70
C VAL A 255 3.75 -39.09 12.87
N GLY A 256 3.23 -39.87 11.91
CA GLY A 256 2.03 -39.52 11.12
C GLY A 256 0.71 -39.59 11.92
N GLY A 257 -0.48 -39.41 11.34
CA GLY A 257 -0.89 -39.26 9.94
C GLY A 257 -2.34 -39.74 9.79
N GLN A 258 -3.14 -39.06 8.96
CA GLN A 258 -4.61 -39.26 8.76
C GLN A 258 -5.55 -38.80 9.91
N ALA A 259 -6.27 -37.69 9.67
CA ALA A 259 -7.67 -37.47 10.11
C ALA A 259 -8.19 -36.08 9.69
N LEU A 260 -8.61 -35.89 8.42
CA LEU A 260 -9.56 -34.82 8.04
C LEU A 260 -10.17 -34.97 6.63
N ARG A 261 -10.75 -36.15 6.36
CA ARG A 261 -11.92 -36.34 5.49
C ARG A 261 -12.52 -37.72 5.82
N LEU A 262 -13.71 -37.70 6.42
CA LEU A 262 -14.67 -38.79 6.77
C LEU A 262 -15.21 -38.60 8.19
N ARG A 263 -16.20 -37.70 8.35
CA ARG A 263 -17.12 -37.69 9.51
C ARG A 263 -18.57 -37.30 9.16
N ARG A 264 -19.03 -37.83 8.03
CA ARG A 264 -20.39 -38.36 7.81
C ARG A 264 -20.18 -39.60 6.94
N GLU A 265 -21.02 -40.64 7.13
CA GLU A 265 -20.93 -41.93 6.42
C GLU A 265 -19.72 -42.81 6.77
N ALA A 266 -19.64 -43.27 8.03
CA ALA A 266 -18.84 -44.44 8.45
C ALA A 266 -19.28 -44.99 9.82
N LEU A 267 -20.57 -45.29 9.98
CA LEU A 267 -21.13 -46.00 11.16
C LEU A 267 -22.15 -47.06 10.71
N ALA A 268 -21.68 -48.01 9.88
CA ALA A 268 -22.38 -49.22 9.48
C ALA A 268 -21.35 -50.26 8.97
N GLY A 269 -21.44 -51.53 9.39
CA GLY A 269 -20.46 -52.62 9.07
C GLY A 269 -19.26 -52.60 10.03
N ASP A 270 -19.01 -53.53 10.97
CA ASP A 270 -19.19 -55.00 11.02
C ASP A 270 -18.16 -55.76 10.13
N GLN A 271 -17.38 -56.77 10.55
CA GLN A 271 -17.02 -57.34 11.88
C GLN A 271 -15.76 -58.26 11.75
N GLY A 272 -15.07 -58.56 12.87
CA GLY A 272 -14.05 -59.64 12.98
C GLY A 272 -12.58 -59.19 12.87
N LEU A 273 -11.60 -59.68 13.67
CA LEU A 273 -11.55 -60.85 14.58
C LEU A 273 -10.70 -60.56 15.86
N ARG A 274 -11.23 -61.02 17.02
CA ARG A 274 -10.58 -61.58 18.24
C ARG A 274 -9.20 -61.05 18.74
N GLY A 275 -9.02 -60.68 20.02
CA GLY A 275 -10.01 -60.56 21.11
C GLY A 275 -9.44 -60.48 22.55
N LEU A 276 -10.38 -60.33 23.50
CA LEU A 276 -10.30 -60.51 24.97
C LEU A 276 -9.59 -59.43 25.83
N PRO A 277 -10.02 -59.20 27.11
CA PRO A 277 -11.35 -59.41 27.71
C PRO A 277 -11.87 -58.24 28.61
N GLY A 278 -13.17 -58.31 28.99
CA GLY A 278 -13.88 -57.39 29.91
C GLY A 278 -14.65 -56.29 29.16
N GLY A 279 -15.98 -56.14 29.24
CA GLY A 279 -16.94 -56.40 30.33
C GLY A 279 -17.42 -55.03 30.84
N CYS A 280 -18.69 -54.60 30.78
CA CYS A 280 -19.95 -55.29 30.46
C CYS A 280 -20.84 -54.43 29.52
N ARG A 281 -21.79 -55.07 28.83
CA ARG A 281 -22.78 -54.40 27.94
C ARG A 281 -24.13 -54.25 28.65
N HIS A 282 -24.88 -53.20 28.33
CA HIS A 282 -26.33 -53.33 28.11
C HIS A 282 -26.84 -52.36 27.03
N ASP A 283 -27.98 -52.72 26.45
CA ASP A 283 -28.48 -52.35 25.12
C ASP A 283 -29.69 -51.39 25.18
N PRO A 284 -29.91 -50.51 24.18
CA PRO A 284 -31.13 -49.71 24.10
C PRO A 284 -31.87 -49.79 22.74
N ARG A 285 -32.81 -50.73 22.54
CA ARG A 285 -34.03 -50.52 21.71
C ARG A 285 -35.27 -51.30 22.17
N GLY A 286 -36.35 -50.56 22.47
CA GLY A 286 -37.72 -51.05 22.72
C GLY A 286 -38.52 -49.93 23.40
N ARG A 287 -39.21 -49.06 22.65
CA ARG A 287 -40.64 -49.12 22.27
C ARG A 287 -41.63 -49.24 23.43
N ASP A 288 -42.61 -48.34 23.36
CA ASP A 288 -43.93 -48.31 24.00
C ASP A 288 -44.02 -48.20 25.54
N GLY A 289 -44.90 -47.31 26.01
CA GLY A 289 -45.13 -47.11 27.45
C GLY A 289 -45.58 -45.69 27.82
N GLY A 290 -46.74 -45.25 27.34
CA GLY A 290 -47.33 -43.99 27.83
C GLY A 290 -47.92 -44.13 29.23
N ARG A 291 -47.61 -43.21 30.15
CA ARG A 291 -48.52 -42.80 31.25
C ARG A 291 -48.12 -41.43 31.84
N ARG A 292 -49.14 -40.70 32.31
CA ARG A 292 -49.04 -39.35 32.90
C ARG A 292 -48.65 -39.41 34.38
N LEU A 293 -47.95 -38.37 34.86
CA LEU A 293 -47.95 -37.75 36.21
C LEU A 293 -46.82 -36.69 36.20
N GLY A 294 -46.92 -35.45 36.69
CA GLY A 294 -48.06 -34.66 37.16
C GLY A 294 -47.64 -33.51 38.09
N LEU A 295 -47.72 -32.24 37.65
CA LEU A 295 -47.60 -30.98 38.44
C LEU A 295 -46.17 -30.67 39.00
N ARG A 296 -45.68 -29.42 39.19
CA ARG A 296 -46.28 -28.06 39.26
C ARG A 296 -45.46 -26.99 38.46
N ARG A 297 -46.08 -25.80 38.24
CA ARG A 297 -45.50 -24.54 37.67
C ARG A 297 -44.76 -23.71 38.76
N HIS A 298 -44.15 -22.53 38.58
CA HIS A 298 -44.38 -21.27 37.80
C HIS A 298 -43.11 -20.34 37.97
N PRO A 299 -43.05 -19.04 37.57
CA PRO A 299 -43.64 -18.23 36.47
C PRO A 299 -42.56 -17.69 35.46
N ASP A 300 -42.86 -17.41 34.19
CA ASP A 300 -43.24 -16.10 33.54
C ASP A 300 -42.17 -14.98 33.64
N LEU A 301 -41.85 -14.13 32.64
CA LEU A 301 -42.54 -13.52 31.47
C LEU A 301 -41.54 -13.40 30.28
N GLY A 302 -41.86 -13.10 29.01
CA GLY A 302 -43.11 -12.77 28.32
C GLY A 302 -42.83 -11.88 27.07
N HIS A 303 -42.78 -12.46 25.86
CA HIS A 303 -42.58 -11.74 24.58
C HIS A 303 -43.92 -11.53 23.84
N PRO A 304 -44.26 -10.31 23.38
CA PRO A 304 -45.36 -10.09 22.44
C PRO A 304 -44.90 -10.17 20.98
N ARG A 305 -45.76 -10.72 20.11
CA ARG A 305 -45.56 -10.76 18.65
C ARG A 305 -45.99 -9.46 17.98
N ALA A 306 -45.44 -9.19 16.81
CA ALA A 306 -45.86 -8.11 15.93
C ALA A 306 -47.23 -8.38 15.28
N ASP A 307 -48.01 -7.33 15.07
CA ASP A 307 -49.07 -7.29 14.06
C ASP A 307 -49.03 -5.94 13.31
N ARG A 308 -49.54 -5.92 12.08
CA ARG A 308 -49.34 -4.84 11.10
C ARG A 308 -50.37 -3.70 11.28
N ARG A 309 -49.94 -2.44 11.10
CA ARG A 309 -50.77 -1.35 10.54
C ARG A 309 -49.93 -0.15 10.04
N GLU A 310 -50.07 0.09 8.75
CA GLU A 310 -50.12 1.35 7.98
C GLU A 310 -49.29 2.60 8.37
N VAL A 311 -48.71 3.21 7.32
CA VAL A 311 -47.89 4.44 7.33
C VAL A 311 -48.72 5.65 6.85
N PRO A 312 -48.69 6.80 7.53
CA PRO A 312 -49.12 8.09 6.99
C PRO A 312 -47.93 9.02 6.59
N PRO A 313 -48.13 9.97 5.65
CA PRO A 313 -47.07 10.75 4.99
C PRO A 313 -46.64 12.06 5.73
N PRO A 314 -45.55 12.74 5.30
CA PRO A 314 -44.95 13.85 6.04
C PRO A 314 -45.55 15.25 5.73
N GLY A 315 -45.62 16.14 6.73
CA GLY A 315 -46.15 17.50 6.55
C GLY A 315 -45.80 18.54 7.64
N ARG A 316 -44.86 19.44 7.29
CA ARG A 316 -44.59 20.82 7.80
C ARG A 316 -45.17 21.32 9.15
N ALA A 317 -44.23 21.63 10.06
CA ALA A 317 -44.02 22.88 10.82
C ALA A 317 -45.19 23.69 11.45
N VAL A 318 -45.03 24.14 12.72
CA VAL A 318 -45.04 25.58 13.16
C VAL A 318 -44.93 25.75 14.70
N ARG A 319 -44.06 26.68 15.14
CA ARG A 319 -43.97 27.47 16.42
C ARG A 319 -43.94 26.80 17.83
N ARG A 320 -42.99 27.28 18.66
CA ARG A 320 -43.02 27.26 20.15
C ARG A 320 -44.04 28.28 20.68
N PRO A 321 -44.58 28.11 21.90
CA PRO A 321 -44.17 28.92 23.06
C PRO A 321 -44.09 28.08 24.39
N PRO A 322 -44.20 28.60 25.64
CA PRO A 322 -42.99 28.95 26.41
C PRO A 322 -42.88 28.41 27.86
N ALA A 323 -41.61 28.24 28.29
CA ALA A 323 -40.98 28.60 29.58
C ALA A 323 -41.52 28.19 30.98
N GLU A 324 -40.54 28.06 31.89
CA GLU A 324 -40.63 28.08 33.38
C GLU A 324 -41.17 26.80 34.08
N ARG A 325 -40.70 26.39 35.28
CA ARG A 325 -39.63 26.88 36.18
C ARG A 325 -39.13 25.72 37.08
N GLY A 326 -37.89 25.76 37.56
CA GLY A 326 -37.37 24.78 38.53
C GLY A 326 -35.88 24.93 38.82
N ALA A 327 -35.51 25.79 39.76
CA ALA A 327 -34.11 26.09 40.11
C ALA A 327 -33.80 25.66 41.55
N VAL A 328 -32.53 25.30 41.84
CA VAL A 328 -31.78 25.79 43.01
C VAL A 328 -30.29 25.84 42.68
N VAL A 329 -29.68 27.03 42.87
CA VAL A 329 -28.23 27.23 43.08
C VAL A 329 -28.11 28.22 44.24
N ARG A 330 -27.11 28.07 45.12
CA ARG A 330 -26.66 29.16 46.01
C ARG A 330 -25.15 29.36 45.98
N ARG A 331 -24.77 30.58 46.33
CA ARG A 331 -23.54 31.28 45.92
C ARG A 331 -23.10 32.22 47.04
N VAL A 332 -21.80 32.32 47.29
CA VAL A 332 -21.12 33.36 48.09
C VAL A 332 -19.77 33.59 47.37
N ALA A 333 -19.31 34.73 46.86
CA ALA A 333 -19.50 36.18 47.05
C ALA A 333 -18.33 36.86 47.79
N LEU A 334 -17.83 37.96 47.16
CA LEU A 334 -16.77 38.92 47.58
C LEU A 334 -15.31 38.54 47.24
N ARG A 335 -14.38 39.50 47.02
CA ARG A 335 -14.43 40.99 47.08
C ARG A 335 -13.57 41.65 45.96
N GLN A 336 -13.54 42.98 45.90
CA GLN A 336 -12.50 43.78 45.20
C GLN A 336 -11.54 44.41 46.23
N GLY A 337 -10.31 44.75 45.81
CA GLY A 337 -9.33 45.53 46.58
C GLY A 337 -8.13 45.93 45.70
N ALA A 338 -7.64 47.16 45.83
CA ALA A 338 -6.57 47.73 44.98
C ALA A 338 -5.18 47.66 45.65
N GLY A 339 -4.10 47.75 44.86
CA GLY A 339 -2.73 47.86 45.39
C GLY A 339 -1.59 47.80 44.35
N GLN A 340 -1.00 48.95 44.06
CA GLN A 340 0.41 49.18 43.68
C GLN A 340 0.92 50.26 44.68
N PRO A 341 2.23 50.43 44.97
CA PRO A 341 3.32 50.48 43.98
C PRO A 341 4.70 49.95 44.50
N GLU A 342 5.79 50.58 44.02
CA GLU A 342 7.24 50.44 44.32
C GLU A 342 7.98 49.44 43.40
N ALA A 343 8.83 49.84 42.45
CA ALA A 343 9.81 50.94 42.29
C ALA A 343 11.17 50.70 42.98
N LEU A 344 12.14 50.21 42.19
CA LEU A 344 13.56 50.33 42.50
C LEU A 344 14.28 50.90 41.27
N ARG A 345 15.07 51.95 41.50
CA ARG A 345 15.82 52.71 40.50
C ARG A 345 17.32 52.44 40.67
N ARG A 346 18.05 52.81 39.59
CA ARG A 346 19.35 53.53 39.57
C ARG A 346 20.66 52.74 39.34
N GLU A 347 21.53 53.45 38.60
CA GLU A 347 22.99 53.29 38.37
C GLU A 347 23.41 52.12 37.44
N GLY A 348 24.34 52.27 36.50
CA GLY A 348 25.11 53.42 35.98
C GLY A 348 26.04 52.93 34.83
N GLY A 349 26.34 53.77 33.82
CA GLY A 349 27.13 53.36 32.62
C GLY A 349 28.66 53.42 32.81
N PRO A 350 29.50 53.66 31.76
CA PRO A 350 29.17 53.89 30.34
C PRO A 350 30.15 53.25 29.29
N GLY A 351 29.92 53.51 27.99
CA GLY A 351 30.90 53.43 26.89
C GLY A 351 30.60 52.38 25.80
N ALA A 352 30.73 52.64 24.49
CA ALA A 352 30.95 53.91 23.78
C ALA A 352 30.44 53.83 22.31
N ALA A 353 29.96 55.00 21.83
CA ALA A 353 30.13 55.61 20.49
C ALA A 353 30.00 54.80 19.16
N GLU A 354 29.04 55.29 18.34
CA GLU A 354 29.15 55.70 16.90
C GLU A 354 29.40 54.60 15.84
N ASP A 355 28.80 54.57 14.65
CA ASP A 355 28.01 55.50 13.78
C ASP A 355 26.89 54.67 13.07
N GLY A 356 25.86 55.15 12.36
CA GLY A 356 25.42 56.50 12.03
C GLY A 356 24.50 56.54 10.78
N ARG A 357 23.18 56.71 10.95
CA ARG A 357 22.17 57.17 9.92
C ARG A 357 21.93 56.21 8.72
N ASP A 358 20.89 56.28 7.90
CA ASP A 358 19.55 56.93 7.81
C ASP A 358 18.76 56.06 6.78
N ASP A 359 17.44 56.10 6.54
CA ASP A 359 16.23 56.51 7.26
C ASP A 359 15.02 56.20 6.29
N ARG A 360 13.78 56.20 6.80
CA ARG A 360 12.49 56.31 6.07
C ARG A 360 11.93 55.11 5.28
N GLY A 361 10.96 54.45 5.92
CA GLY A 361 9.68 54.12 5.26
C GLY A 361 8.82 55.36 5.02
N PRO A 362 7.59 55.24 4.49
CA PRO A 362 6.43 55.00 5.37
C PRO A 362 5.37 54.06 4.73
N GLY A 363 4.28 53.66 5.39
CA GLY A 363 3.78 53.92 6.74
C GLY A 363 2.41 53.22 6.96
N LEU A 364 1.99 53.06 8.21
CA LEU A 364 0.79 52.30 8.57
C LEU A 364 -0.52 53.00 8.15
N ARG A 365 -1.58 52.21 7.89
CA ARG A 365 -2.91 52.45 8.47
C ARG A 365 -3.60 51.14 8.88
N SER A 366 -4.22 51.16 10.05
CA SER A 366 -5.08 50.11 10.59
C SER A 366 -6.55 50.40 10.31
N ALA A 367 -7.37 49.35 10.18
CA ALA A 367 -8.83 49.44 10.39
C ALA A 367 -9.42 48.05 10.68
N THR A 368 -10.19 47.96 11.76
CA THR A 368 -11.10 46.85 12.09
C THR A 368 -12.34 46.84 11.19
N GLY A 369 -12.88 45.68 10.81
CA GLY A 369 -14.16 45.63 10.09
C GLY A 369 -14.69 44.22 9.81
N TYR A 370 -15.54 43.71 10.70
CA TYR A 370 -16.26 42.44 10.52
C TYR A 370 -17.49 42.67 9.61
N ALA A 371 -17.56 42.04 8.43
CA ALA A 371 -18.78 41.92 7.65
C ALA A 371 -18.71 40.73 6.67
N GLY A 372 -19.61 39.75 6.83
CA GLY A 372 -19.85 38.73 5.79
C GLY A 372 -20.78 39.26 4.70
N PRO A 373 -20.97 38.50 3.60
CA PRO A 373 -22.29 37.85 3.50
C PRO A 373 -22.34 36.45 2.84
N ALA A 374 -23.32 35.68 3.30
CA ALA A 374 -24.20 34.77 2.56
C ALA A 374 -23.63 33.86 1.43
N GLY A 375 -23.42 32.59 1.79
CA GLY A 375 -24.25 31.48 1.28
C GLY A 375 -24.31 31.20 -0.24
N ARG A 376 -23.60 30.16 -0.68
CA ARG A 376 -24.02 29.28 -1.78
C ARG A 376 -23.93 27.82 -1.35
N ALA A 377 -24.93 27.02 -1.72
CA ALA A 377 -25.00 25.59 -1.42
C ALA A 377 -24.01 24.78 -2.28
N PRO A 378 -23.53 23.61 -1.82
CA PRO A 378 -22.67 22.75 -2.61
C PRO A 378 -23.43 22.13 -3.79
N ALA A 379 -22.81 22.14 -4.97
CA ALA A 379 -23.35 21.52 -6.17
C ALA A 379 -23.35 19.98 -6.05
N ARG A 380 -24.38 19.33 -6.59
CA ARG A 380 -24.41 17.88 -6.76
C ARG A 380 -23.41 17.44 -7.85
N PRO A 381 -22.82 16.24 -7.77
CA PRO A 381 -22.03 15.68 -8.85
C PRO A 381 -22.91 15.43 -10.09
N PRO A 382 -22.39 15.58 -11.32
CA PRO A 382 -23.15 15.33 -12.53
C PRO A 382 -23.49 13.84 -12.67
N SER A 383 -24.75 13.57 -12.98
CA SER A 383 -25.27 12.24 -13.30
C SER A 383 -24.74 11.74 -14.64
N ARG A 384 -24.55 10.42 -14.75
CA ARG A 384 -24.29 9.72 -16.01
C ARG A 384 -25.36 10.07 -17.05
N CYS A 385 -24.96 10.46 -18.26
CA CYS A 385 -25.83 10.45 -19.44
C CYS A 385 -25.37 9.33 -20.39
N PRO A 386 -26.31 8.65 -21.08
CA PRO A 386 -26.00 7.57 -22.01
C PRO A 386 -25.51 8.11 -23.36
N VAL A 387 -24.74 7.32 -24.08
CA VAL A 387 -24.39 7.59 -25.49
C VAL A 387 -25.41 6.86 -26.36
N GLU A 388 -26.24 7.60 -27.08
CA GLU A 388 -27.11 7.03 -28.12
C GLU A 388 -26.32 6.76 -29.40
N VAL A 389 -26.65 5.66 -30.07
CA VAL A 389 -26.02 5.22 -31.31
C VAL A 389 -26.76 5.84 -32.49
N GLY A 390 -26.14 6.82 -33.15
CA GLY A 390 -26.63 7.44 -34.38
C GLY A 390 -25.78 7.05 -35.58
N ALA A 391 -26.21 6.05 -36.35
CA ALA A 391 -25.58 5.74 -37.64
C ALA A 391 -26.00 6.75 -38.70
N MET A 392 -25.07 7.25 -39.52
CA MET A 392 -25.36 7.67 -40.90
C MET A 392 -24.15 7.46 -41.82
N THR A 393 -24.48 7.00 -43.02
CA THR A 393 -23.61 6.55 -44.11
C THR A 393 -22.91 7.68 -44.86
N GLY A 394 -21.72 7.43 -45.41
CA GLY A 394 -21.19 8.24 -46.52
C GLY A 394 -19.68 8.22 -46.69
N SER A 395 -19.15 7.33 -47.53
CA SER A 395 -17.83 7.54 -48.17
C SER A 395 -18.01 8.43 -49.41
N PRO A 396 -17.00 9.26 -49.73
CA PRO A 396 -16.38 9.14 -51.04
C PRO A 396 -14.85 9.04 -50.97
N VAL A 397 -14.25 8.82 -52.14
CA VAL A 397 -12.88 8.31 -52.34
C VAL A 397 -11.94 9.43 -52.81
N MET A 398 -10.70 9.43 -52.28
CA MET A 398 -9.46 10.05 -52.79
C MET A 398 -9.50 11.51 -53.30
N ASP A 399 -8.67 12.36 -52.70
CA ASP A 399 -7.64 13.06 -53.48
C ASP A 399 -6.37 13.23 -52.63
N ALA A 400 -5.20 13.35 -53.26
CA ALA A 400 -3.90 13.30 -52.60
C ALA A 400 -2.98 14.44 -53.05
N ASP A 401 -2.86 15.50 -52.23
CA ASP A 401 -1.63 16.31 -52.21
C ASP A 401 -1.37 17.00 -50.85
N ARG A 402 -0.07 17.14 -50.56
CA ARG A 402 0.61 18.01 -49.57
C ARG A 402 -0.21 18.57 -48.38
N GLY A 403 -0.02 17.96 -47.20
CA GLY A 403 -0.34 18.57 -45.91
C GLY A 403 0.62 18.15 -44.80
N ALA A 404 1.55 19.03 -44.41
CA ALA A 404 2.42 18.80 -43.25
C ALA A 404 1.62 18.93 -41.95
N HIS A 405 0.97 17.85 -41.50
CA HIS A 405 0.20 17.82 -40.27
C HIS A 405 1.08 17.90 -39.01
N ARG A 406 1.43 19.12 -38.61
CA ARG A 406 1.73 19.43 -37.21
C ARG A 406 0.43 19.35 -36.39
N GLY A 407 0.13 18.18 -35.85
CA GLY A 407 -0.83 18.05 -34.75
C GLY A 407 -0.36 18.85 -33.52
N PRO A 408 -1.26 19.26 -32.62
CA PRO A 408 -0.91 20.08 -31.46
C PRO A 408 -0.03 19.28 -30.49
N ALA A 409 1.24 19.66 -30.39
CA ALA A 409 2.18 19.04 -29.47
C ALA A 409 1.75 19.28 -28.01
N ARG A 410 1.39 18.20 -27.30
CA ARG A 410 1.37 18.19 -25.83
C ARG A 410 2.78 18.56 -25.36
N HIS A 411 2.91 19.72 -24.71
CA HIS A 411 4.20 20.14 -24.17
C HIS A 411 4.61 19.16 -23.07
N GLY A 412 5.67 18.38 -23.31
CA GLY A 412 6.26 17.51 -22.31
C GLY A 412 6.81 18.32 -21.13
N SER A 413 7.00 17.68 -19.98
CA SER A 413 7.73 18.33 -18.90
C SER A 413 9.17 18.62 -19.35
N ARG A 414 9.78 19.70 -18.83
CA ARG A 414 11.20 20.02 -19.10
C ARG A 414 12.14 18.84 -18.81
N LYS A 415 11.77 17.98 -17.85
CA LYS A 415 12.50 16.73 -17.54
C LYS A 415 12.43 15.72 -18.69
N ALA A 416 11.27 15.56 -19.35
CA ALA A 416 11.11 14.68 -20.51
C ALA A 416 11.91 15.16 -21.74
N GLU A 417 11.96 16.48 -22.00
CA GLU A 417 12.79 17.05 -23.07
C GLU A 417 14.28 16.70 -22.89
N ILE A 418 14.77 16.81 -21.66
CA ILE A 418 16.16 16.46 -21.30
C ILE A 418 16.41 14.95 -21.48
N VAL A 419 15.47 14.09 -21.08
CA VAL A 419 15.58 12.63 -21.27
C VAL A 419 15.63 12.26 -22.75
N ALA A 420 14.79 12.86 -23.59
CA ALA A 420 14.78 12.61 -25.04
C ALA A 420 16.09 13.05 -25.69
N LEU A 421 16.60 14.24 -25.34
CA LEU A 421 17.91 14.72 -25.79
C LEU A 421 19.05 13.80 -25.32
N ALA A 422 19.04 13.39 -24.06
CA ALA A 422 20.08 12.53 -23.48
C ALA A 422 20.09 11.14 -24.16
N SER A 423 18.91 10.56 -24.39
CA SER A 423 18.76 9.28 -25.09
C SER A 423 19.38 9.34 -26.49
N ARG A 424 19.12 10.41 -27.24
CA ARG A 424 19.74 10.64 -28.55
C ARG A 424 21.26 10.74 -28.46
N MET A 425 21.78 11.54 -27.53
CA MET A 425 23.23 11.71 -27.36
C MET A 425 23.92 10.41 -26.92
N PHE A 426 23.30 9.63 -26.03
CA PHE A 426 23.80 8.32 -25.61
C PHE A 426 23.78 7.30 -26.75
N ARG A 427 22.76 7.32 -27.64
CA ARG A 427 22.75 6.49 -28.85
C ARG A 427 23.89 6.85 -29.80
N GLU A 428 24.14 8.14 -30.00
CA GLU A 428 25.12 8.63 -30.98
C GLU A 428 26.59 8.52 -30.50
N HIS A 429 26.83 8.65 -29.19
CA HIS A 429 28.19 8.77 -28.64
C HIS A 429 28.49 7.75 -27.51
N GLY A 430 27.56 6.85 -27.21
CA GLY A 430 27.61 5.92 -26.07
C GLY A 430 27.34 6.61 -24.72
N TYR A 431 26.79 5.88 -23.75
CA TYR A 431 26.56 6.43 -22.40
C TYR A 431 27.84 6.99 -21.79
N HIS A 432 28.95 6.25 -21.88
CA HIS A 432 30.23 6.66 -21.30
C HIS A 432 30.87 7.87 -21.99
N GLY A 433 30.68 8.04 -23.31
CA GLY A 433 31.25 9.15 -24.09
C GLY A 433 30.62 10.51 -23.83
N VAL A 434 29.39 10.53 -23.30
CA VAL A 434 28.66 11.77 -23.00
C VAL A 434 28.91 12.25 -21.56
N GLY A 435 29.27 13.52 -21.40
CA GLY A 435 29.42 14.18 -20.09
C GLY A 435 28.22 15.06 -19.73
N MET A 436 27.96 15.25 -18.42
CA MET A 436 26.85 16.11 -17.93
C MET A 436 26.93 17.55 -18.45
N ARG A 437 28.13 18.08 -18.69
CA ARG A 437 28.30 19.43 -19.25
C ARG A 437 27.81 19.50 -20.70
N ALA A 438 28.23 18.56 -21.55
CA ALA A 438 27.79 18.47 -22.94
C ALA A 438 26.27 18.28 -23.07
N LEU A 439 25.65 17.52 -22.16
CA LEU A 439 24.19 17.40 -22.06
C LEU A 439 23.50 18.73 -21.72
N ALA A 440 24.06 19.50 -20.77
CA ALA A 440 23.52 20.80 -20.40
C ALA A 440 23.68 21.84 -21.53
N ASP A 441 24.85 21.88 -22.17
CA ASP A 441 25.14 22.74 -23.31
C ASP A 441 24.18 22.43 -24.48
N ALA A 442 23.99 21.14 -24.82
CA ALA A 442 23.04 20.70 -25.84
C ALA A 442 21.56 20.95 -25.47
N ALA A 443 21.23 21.03 -24.18
CA ALA A 443 19.90 21.37 -23.68
C ALA A 443 19.66 22.90 -23.57
N GLY A 444 20.67 23.72 -23.91
CA GLY A 444 20.62 25.18 -23.81
C GLY A 444 20.52 25.68 -22.38
N MET A 445 21.14 24.99 -21.41
CA MET A 445 21.07 25.34 -19.99
C MET A 445 22.43 25.31 -19.30
N GLN A 446 22.53 25.95 -18.14
CA GLN A 446 23.72 25.84 -17.30
C GLN A 446 23.85 24.44 -16.71
N ALA A 447 25.08 23.94 -16.55
CA ALA A 447 25.32 22.61 -15.98
C ALA A 447 24.69 22.44 -14.58
N ALA A 448 24.69 23.49 -13.75
CA ALA A 448 24.00 23.50 -12.46
C ALA A 448 22.48 23.28 -12.59
N SER A 449 21.84 23.82 -13.63
CA SER A 449 20.41 23.64 -13.91
C SER A 449 20.07 22.18 -14.24
N LEU A 450 20.96 21.47 -14.94
CA LEU A 450 20.78 20.03 -15.21
C LEU A 450 20.80 19.21 -13.91
N TYR A 451 21.68 19.57 -12.96
CA TYR A 451 21.76 18.92 -11.63
C TYR A 451 20.53 19.16 -10.74
N HIS A 452 19.71 20.18 -11.00
CA HIS A 452 18.40 20.33 -10.36
C HIS A 452 17.34 19.34 -10.88
N HIS A 453 17.55 18.74 -12.05
CA HIS A 453 16.63 17.76 -12.63
C HIS A 453 17.08 16.29 -12.40
N PHE A 454 18.39 16.04 -12.35
CA PHE A 454 19.01 14.74 -12.16
C PHE A 454 20.29 14.88 -11.34
N ARG A 455 20.44 14.14 -10.24
CA ARG A 455 21.59 14.22 -9.32
C ARG A 455 22.91 13.87 -9.98
N ASN A 456 22.89 12.94 -10.95
CA ASN A 456 24.05 12.48 -11.68
C ASN A 456 23.65 11.91 -13.07
N LYS A 457 24.63 11.46 -13.85
CA LYS A 457 24.41 10.90 -15.19
C LYS A 457 23.70 9.54 -15.17
N GLU A 458 23.87 8.76 -14.11
CA GLU A 458 23.21 7.46 -13.95
C GLU A 458 21.69 7.63 -13.74
N GLU A 459 21.26 8.61 -12.95
CA GLU A 459 19.83 8.92 -12.77
C GLU A 459 19.18 9.37 -14.09
N LEU A 460 19.92 10.09 -14.94
CA LEU A 460 19.46 10.47 -16.28
C LEU A 460 19.36 9.26 -17.22
N LEU A 461 20.32 8.32 -17.17
CA LEU A 461 20.25 7.04 -17.87
C LEU A 461 19.05 6.19 -17.39
N LEU A 462 18.86 6.08 -16.08
CA LEU A 462 17.74 5.37 -15.48
C LEU A 462 16.40 5.97 -15.95
N HIS A 463 16.30 7.30 -16.02
CA HIS A 463 15.11 7.96 -16.55
C HIS A 463 14.88 7.70 -18.04
N ALA A 464 15.93 7.57 -18.86
CA ALA A 464 15.80 7.15 -20.25
C ALA A 464 15.29 5.70 -20.36
N ILE A 465 15.83 4.80 -19.54
CA ILE A 465 15.40 3.39 -19.49
C ILE A 465 13.95 3.28 -18.98
N TYR A 466 13.55 4.07 -17.98
CA TYR A 466 12.19 4.07 -17.46
C TYR A 466 11.13 4.49 -18.48
N VAL A 467 11.45 5.23 -19.55
CA VAL A 467 10.48 5.50 -20.64
C VAL A 467 10.01 4.19 -21.28
N VAL A 468 10.93 3.26 -21.53
CA VAL A 468 10.68 2.04 -22.33
C VAL A 468 10.45 0.79 -21.49
N ASP A 469 10.89 0.82 -20.23
CA ASP A 469 10.54 -0.17 -19.23
C ASP A 469 9.31 0.29 -18.43
N ARG A 470 9.51 1.02 -17.32
CA ARG A 470 8.43 1.37 -16.37
C ARG A 470 7.21 2.03 -17.02
N ASP A 471 7.42 3.16 -17.69
CA ASP A 471 6.33 4.03 -18.14
C ASP A 471 5.52 3.35 -19.24
N MET A 472 6.19 2.74 -20.23
CA MET A 472 5.55 1.87 -21.22
C MET A 472 4.73 0.74 -20.56
N ILE A 473 5.30 0.01 -19.62
CA ILE A 473 4.64 -1.14 -18.98
C ILE A 473 3.38 -0.67 -18.23
N VAL A 474 3.50 0.37 -17.40
CA VAL A 474 2.38 0.93 -16.62
C VAL A 474 1.28 1.49 -17.54
N GLU A 475 1.62 2.17 -18.63
CA GLU A 475 0.63 2.72 -19.57
C GLU A 475 -0.07 1.64 -20.41
N GLN A 476 0.62 0.53 -20.73
CA GLN A 476 0.09 -0.48 -21.66
C GLN A 476 -0.59 -1.68 -20.99
N MET A 477 -0.26 -2.03 -19.74
CA MET A 477 -0.88 -3.18 -19.08
C MET A 477 -2.42 -3.13 -19.00
N PRO A 478 -3.07 -1.97 -18.75
CA PRO A 478 -4.54 -1.87 -18.78
C PRO A 478 -5.21 -2.23 -20.13
N LEU A 479 -4.45 -2.36 -21.23
CA LEU A 479 -4.99 -2.78 -22.53
C LEU A 479 -5.48 -4.24 -22.52
N LEU A 480 -4.87 -5.08 -21.68
CA LEU A 480 -5.27 -6.47 -21.43
C LEU A 480 -6.53 -6.57 -20.57
N ASP A 481 -6.81 -5.55 -19.78
CA ASP A 481 -7.95 -5.47 -18.84
C ASP A 481 -9.18 -4.77 -19.47
N GLY A 482 -9.03 -4.22 -20.69
CA GLY A 482 -10.09 -3.53 -21.44
C GLY A 482 -11.12 -4.47 -22.09
N ALA A 483 -12.13 -3.90 -22.77
CA ALA A 483 -13.18 -4.69 -23.42
C ALA A 483 -12.69 -5.53 -24.63
N GLY A 484 -13.39 -6.63 -24.94
CA GLY A 484 -13.14 -7.48 -26.10
C GLY A 484 -12.55 -8.86 -25.77
N GLY A 485 -12.39 -9.71 -26.79
CA GLY A 485 -11.79 -11.04 -26.64
C GLY A 485 -10.32 -10.99 -26.22
N HIS A 486 -9.78 -12.10 -25.69
CA HIS A 486 -8.34 -12.21 -25.41
C HIS A 486 -7.48 -11.91 -26.65
N GLY A 487 -7.92 -12.34 -27.85
CA GLY A 487 -7.25 -12.01 -29.11
C GLY A 487 -7.21 -10.51 -29.39
N GLU A 488 -8.32 -9.79 -29.24
CA GLU A 488 -8.41 -8.35 -29.47
C GLU A 488 -7.58 -7.55 -28.45
N ARG A 489 -7.63 -7.96 -27.18
CA ARG A 489 -6.87 -7.39 -26.06
C ARG A 489 -5.37 -7.51 -26.30
N LEU A 490 -4.92 -8.71 -26.69
CA LEU A 490 -3.52 -8.97 -27.05
C LEU A 490 -3.09 -8.15 -28.27
N ALA A 491 -3.93 -8.07 -29.30
CA ALA A 491 -3.64 -7.30 -30.51
C ALA A 491 -3.46 -5.80 -30.23
N ARG A 492 -4.22 -5.23 -29.29
CA ARG A 492 -4.01 -3.84 -28.83
C ARG A 492 -2.69 -3.66 -28.10
N LEU A 493 -2.32 -4.59 -27.21
CA LEU A 493 -1.03 -4.56 -26.53
C LEU A 493 0.14 -4.60 -27.52
N VAL A 494 0.11 -5.53 -28.48
CA VAL A 494 1.16 -5.66 -29.52
C VAL A 494 1.28 -4.38 -30.35
N ARG A 495 0.15 -3.79 -30.78
CA ARG A 495 0.16 -2.50 -31.48
C ARG A 495 0.82 -1.41 -30.64
N ALA A 496 0.37 -1.24 -29.40
CA ALA A 496 0.88 -0.20 -28.50
C ALA A 496 2.39 -0.35 -28.26
N HIS A 497 2.87 -1.58 -28.04
CA HIS A 497 4.28 -1.88 -27.85
C HIS A 497 5.13 -1.49 -29.07
N VAL A 498 4.74 -1.92 -30.28
CA VAL A 498 5.49 -1.64 -31.51
C VAL A 498 5.45 -0.15 -31.88
N LEU A 499 4.30 0.51 -31.70
CA LEU A 499 4.20 1.98 -31.85
C LEU A 499 5.10 2.72 -30.84
N HIS A 500 5.19 2.22 -29.60
CA HIS A 500 6.06 2.79 -28.58
C HIS A 500 7.55 2.67 -28.93
N ILE A 501 7.96 1.60 -29.63
CA ILE A 501 9.31 1.48 -30.22
C ILE A 501 9.55 2.58 -31.25
N GLY A 502 8.61 2.81 -32.18
CA GLY A 502 8.74 3.88 -33.18
C GLY A 502 8.85 5.28 -32.58
N ALA A 503 8.06 5.56 -31.53
CA ALA A 503 8.05 6.84 -30.85
C ALA A 503 9.32 7.10 -30.00
N ASN A 504 9.92 6.05 -29.42
CA ASN A 504 10.99 6.18 -28.41
C ASN A 504 12.29 5.44 -28.80
N ARG A 505 12.60 5.35 -30.10
CA ARG A 505 13.75 4.60 -30.67
C ARG A 505 15.07 4.82 -29.92
N ASP A 506 15.38 6.07 -29.58
CA ASP A 506 16.65 6.42 -28.92
C ASP A 506 16.72 5.85 -27.50
N ALA A 507 15.62 5.87 -26.75
CA ALA A 507 15.55 5.30 -25.40
C ALA A 507 15.57 3.76 -25.42
N TRP A 508 14.90 3.15 -26.39
CA TRP A 508 14.90 1.70 -26.61
C TRP A 508 16.28 1.14 -26.96
N TRP A 509 17.04 1.86 -27.79
CA TRP A 509 18.43 1.50 -28.10
C TRP A 509 19.30 1.52 -26.84
N VAL A 510 19.17 2.58 -26.03
CA VAL A 510 19.89 2.75 -24.76
C VAL A 510 19.54 1.64 -23.76
N ALA A 511 18.25 1.34 -23.57
CA ALA A 511 17.79 0.28 -22.66
C ALA A 511 18.16 -1.15 -23.10
N GLY A 512 18.49 -1.35 -24.39
CA GLY A 512 19.03 -2.62 -24.88
C GLY A 512 20.52 -2.83 -24.57
N ARG A 513 21.29 -1.75 -24.39
CA ARG A 513 22.77 -1.80 -24.37
C ARG A 513 23.42 -1.32 -23.08
N GLU A 514 22.84 -0.30 -22.44
CA GLU A 514 23.49 0.45 -21.35
C GLU A 514 23.00 0.05 -19.94
N LEU A 515 22.18 -0.99 -19.80
CA LEU A 515 21.72 -1.52 -18.49
C LEU A 515 22.87 -1.84 -17.53
N ARG A 516 24.03 -2.22 -18.07
CA ARG A 516 25.25 -2.56 -17.30
C ARG A 516 25.88 -1.36 -16.60
N ALA A 517 25.49 -0.14 -16.97
CA ALA A 517 25.97 1.10 -16.38
C ALA A 517 25.07 1.60 -15.23
N LEU A 518 23.96 0.91 -14.93
CA LEU A 518 23.18 1.13 -13.72
C LEU A 518 23.84 0.47 -12.51
N SER A 519 23.66 1.08 -11.33
CA SER A 519 23.92 0.43 -10.04
C SER A 519 23.03 -0.81 -9.84
N PRO A 520 23.43 -1.76 -8.97
CA PRO A 520 22.65 -2.98 -8.73
C PRO A 520 21.20 -2.73 -8.29
N GLU A 521 20.96 -1.70 -7.47
CA GLU A 521 19.62 -1.28 -7.02
C GLU A 521 18.74 -0.82 -8.19
N HIS A 522 19.25 0.07 -9.04
CA HIS A 522 18.52 0.55 -10.21
C HIS A 522 18.32 -0.53 -11.28
N LEU A 523 19.31 -1.43 -11.46
CA LEU A 523 19.20 -2.56 -12.37
C LEU A 523 18.09 -3.53 -11.92
N GLU A 524 18.02 -3.85 -10.63
CA GLU A 524 16.97 -4.72 -10.09
C GLU A 524 15.58 -4.06 -10.18
N ALA A 525 15.49 -2.74 -9.93
CA ALA A 525 14.27 -1.98 -10.16
C ALA A 525 13.76 -2.10 -11.61
N VAL A 526 14.62 -1.93 -12.62
CA VAL A 526 14.25 -2.12 -14.03
C VAL A 526 13.84 -3.57 -14.32
N GLN A 527 14.60 -4.55 -13.82
CA GLN A 527 14.26 -5.98 -14.01
C GLN A 527 12.92 -6.36 -13.39
N SER A 528 12.52 -5.72 -12.27
CA SER A 528 11.22 -5.98 -11.64
C SER A 528 10.05 -5.71 -12.58
N TYR A 529 10.05 -4.57 -13.30
CA TYR A 529 9.03 -4.23 -14.28
C TYR A 529 9.02 -5.23 -15.45
N ARG A 530 10.20 -5.60 -15.99
CA ARG A 530 10.29 -6.59 -17.09
C ARG A 530 9.69 -7.94 -16.70
N ARG A 531 9.96 -8.41 -15.48
CA ARG A 531 9.43 -9.68 -14.95
C ARG A 531 7.92 -9.61 -14.70
N ASP A 532 7.37 -8.43 -14.38
CA ASP A 532 5.93 -8.23 -14.27
C ASP A 532 5.23 -8.23 -15.63
N TYR A 533 5.75 -7.48 -16.62
CA TYR A 533 5.22 -7.46 -17.98
C TYR A 533 5.18 -8.87 -18.59
N GLN A 534 6.26 -9.65 -18.43
CA GLN A 534 6.31 -11.07 -18.78
C GLN A 534 5.22 -11.89 -18.07
N ARG A 535 4.97 -11.64 -16.78
CA ARG A 535 3.99 -12.39 -15.99
C ARG A 535 2.56 -12.09 -16.42
N ARG A 536 2.20 -10.80 -16.60
CA ARG A 536 0.87 -10.38 -17.04
C ARG A 536 0.53 -10.89 -18.45
N ILE A 537 1.48 -10.85 -19.40
CA ILE A 537 1.28 -11.44 -20.73
C ILE A 537 1.09 -12.97 -20.63
N ALA A 538 1.93 -13.67 -19.85
CA ALA A 538 1.80 -15.12 -19.69
C ALA A 538 0.47 -15.53 -19.05
N ARG A 539 -0.06 -14.72 -18.13
CA ARG A 539 -1.38 -14.91 -17.53
C ARG A 539 -2.49 -14.72 -18.56
N HIS A 540 -2.50 -13.61 -19.30
CA HIS A 540 -3.48 -13.34 -20.37
C HIS A 540 -3.49 -14.41 -21.47
N LEU A 541 -2.32 -14.98 -21.81
CA LEU A 541 -2.22 -16.11 -22.74
C LEU A 541 -2.82 -17.39 -22.15
N ALA A 542 -2.62 -17.66 -20.86
CA ALA A 542 -3.21 -18.82 -20.19
C ALA A 542 -4.74 -18.70 -20.09
N GLU A 543 -5.26 -17.55 -19.66
CA GLU A 543 -6.70 -17.24 -19.62
C GLU A 543 -7.34 -17.40 -21.01
N GLY A 544 -6.69 -16.93 -22.07
CA GLY A 544 -7.18 -17.10 -23.44
C GLY A 544 -7.17 -18.56 -23.94
N VAL A 545 -6.31 -19.43 -23.39
CA VAL A 545 -6.36 -20.88 -23.64
C VAL A 545 -7.52 -21.53 -22.89
N GLU A 546 -7.79 -21.11 -21.65
CA GLU A 546 -8.92 -21.60 -20.84
C GLU A 546 -10.28 -21.16 -21.41
N ALA A 547 -10.40 -19.91 -21.84
CA ALA A 547 -11.52 -19.38 -22.62
C ALA A 547 -11.66 -20.06 -24.01
N GLY A 548 -10.62 -20.78 -24.46
CA GLY A 548 -10.60 -21.51 -25.71
C GLY A 548 -10.37 -20.65 -26.95
N GLU A 549 -10.06 -19.36 -26.81
CA GLU A 549 -9.68 -18.46 -27.90
C GLU A 549 -8.28 -18.81 -28.47
N PHE A 550 -7.36 -19.25 -27.60
CA PHE A 550 -5.99 -19.56 -27.96
C PHE A 550 -5.68 -21.07 -27.96
N HIS A 551 -4.63 -21.43 -28.70
CA HIS A 551 -3.99 -22.73 -28.73
C HIS A 551 -2.49 -22.57 -28.44
N CYS A 552 -2.15 -22.62 -27.15
CA CYS A 552 -0.79 -22.43 -26.66
C CYS A 552 -0.49 -23.45 -25.55
N PRO A 553 0.30 -24.50 -25.80
CA PRO A 553 0.62 -25.52 -24.80
C PRO A 553 1.48 -25.02 -23.62
N ASP A 554 2.29 -23.98 -23.84
CA ASP A 554 3.09 -23.32 -22.81
C ASP A 554 2.98 -21.79 -22.95
N PRO A 555 2.05 -21.14 -22.20
CA PRO A 555 1.87 -19.70 -22.20
C PRO A 555 3.12 -18.89 -21.80
N ARG A 556 4.04 -19.47 -21.02
CA ARG A 556 5.28 -18.78 -20.61
C ARG A 556 6.28 -18.77 -21.75
N LEU A 557 6.48 -19.91 -22.42
CA LEU A 557 7.35 -19.99 -23.60
C LEU A 557 6.79 -19.13 -24.75
N ALA A 558 5.48 -19.13 -24.98
CA ALA A 558 4.86 -18.26 -25.98
C ALA A 558 4.99 -16.78 -25.63
N THR A 559 5.00 -16.41 -24.35
CA THR A 559 5.30 -15.02 -23.93
C THR A 559 6.72 -14.63 -24.29
N LEU A 560 7.72 -15.50 -24.07
CA LEU A 560 9.10 -15.23 -24.47
C LEU A 560 9.19 -15.04 -25.99
N ALA A 561 8.63 -15.96 -26.77
CA ALA A 561 8.62 -15.86 -28.24
C ALA A 561 7.87 -14.62 -28.76
N LEU A 562 6.76 -14.23 -28.11
CA LEU A 562 6.02 -13.01 -28.41
C LEU A 562 6.86 -11.77 -28.11
N LEU A 563 7.56 -11.74 -26.97
CA LEU A 563 8.42 -10.63 -26.59
C LEU A 563 9.63 -10.50 -27.51
N ASP A 564 10.29 -11.61 -27.85
CA ASP A 564 11.40 -11.61 -28.83
C ASP A 564 10.93 -11.06 -30.18
N LEU A 565 9.73 -11.44 -30.62
CA LEU A 565 9.11 -10.90 -31.82
C LEU A 565 8.85 -9.39 -31.70
N ILE A 566 8.09 -8.92 -30.70
CA ILE A 566 7.65 -7.51 -30.65
C ILE A 566 8.73 -6.53 -30.23
N ASN A 567 9.80 -6.98 -29.55
CA ASN A 567 11.01 -6.18 -29.30
C ASN A 567 11.91 -6.08 -30.54
N GLY A 568 11.83 -7.04 -31.47
CA GLY A 568 12.66 -7.09 -32.69
C GLY A 568 12.79 -5.76 -33.44
N PRO A 569 11.71 -5.00 -33.69
CA PRO A 569 11.75 -3.68 -34.31
C PRO A 569 12.76 -2.69 -33.70
N ASN A 570 13.12 -2.80 -32.41
CA ASN A 570 14.16 -1.96 -31.79
C ASN A 570 15.51 -2.05 -32.53
N GLU A 571 15.86 -3.24 -33.03
CA GLU A 571 17.17 -3.50 -33.63
C GLU A 571 17.24 -3.17 -35.13
N TRP A 572 16.11 -3.20 -35.86
CA TRP A 572 16.10 -3.08 -37.33
C TRP A 572 15.13 -2.04 -37.90
N PHE A 573 14.23 -1.43 -37.11
CA PHE A 573 13.27 -0.47 -37.65
C PHE A 573 13.94 0.84 -38.08
N ASP A 574 13.75 1.20 -39.35
CA ASP A 574 14.15 2.46 -39.96
C ASP A 574 12.91 3.21 -40.48
N PRO A 575 12.61 4.44 -39.97
CA PRO A 575 11.55 5.30 -40.48
C PRO A 575 11.68 5.70 -41.96
N SER A 576 12.87 5.59 -42.55
CA SER A 576 13.11 5.78 -43.99
C SER A 576 12.99 4.49 -44.81
N GLY A 577 12.71 3.36 -44.13
CA GLY A 577 12.55 2.05 -44.73
C GLY A 577 11.21 1.83 -45.44
N ARG A 578 11.00 0.60 -45.92
CA ARG A 578 9.87 0.24 -46.80
C ARG A 578 8.49 0.32 -46.15
N LEU A 579 8.39 0.21 -44.82
CA LEU A 579 7.12 0.13 -44.07
C LEU A 579 7.14 1.13 -42.90
N PRO A 580 6.07 1.91 -42.70
CA PRO A 580 5.93 2.77 -41.52
C PRO A 580 5.66 1.92 -40.26
N ILE A 581 5.92 2.47 -39.07
CA ILE A 581 5.81 1.71 -37.81
C ILE A 581 4.37 1.25 -37.53
N GLU A 582 3.39 2.05 -37.96
CA GLU A 582 1.96 1.75 -37.85
C GLU A 582 1.61 0.48 -38.63
N GLU A 583 2.14 0.32 -39.85
CA GLU A 583 1.89 -0.87 -40.66
C GLU A 583 2.63 -2.10 -40.10
N ILE A 584 3.82 -1.91 -39.52
CA ILE A 584 4.55 -2.98 -38.81
C ILE A 584 3.74 -3.43 -37.58
N ALA A 585 3.22 -2.48 -36.80
CA ALA A 585 2.42 -2.74 -35.60
C ALA A 585 1.14 -3.54 -35.91
N GLU A 586 0.40 -3.16 -36.96
CA GLU A 586 -0.76 -3.93 -37.44
C GLU A 586 -0.38 -5.34 -37.89
N ARG A 587 0.64 -5.47 -38.76
CA ARG A 587 1.12 -6.76 -39.25
C ARG A 587 1.58 -7.69 -38.12
N TYR A 588 2.22 -7.14 -37.08
CA TYR A 588 2.71 -7.88 -35.93
C TYR A 588 1.56 -8.35 -35.03
N ALA A 589 0.60 -7.47 -34.74
CA ALA A 589 -0.59 -7.83 -33.96
C ALA A 589 -1.40 -8.94 -34.65
N ASP A 590 -1.63 -8.82 -35.96
CA ASP A 590 -2.29 -9.85 -36.76
C ASP A 590 -1.50 -11.17 -36.80
N MET A 591 -0.17 -11.13 -36.83
CA MET A 591 0.68 -12.33 -36.88
C MET A 591 0.64 -13.07 -35.55
N VAL A 592 0.77 -12.34 -34.43
CA VAL A 592 0.66 -12.89 -33.07
C VAL A 592 -0.70 -13.55 -32.85
N VAL A 593 -1.79 -12.85 -33.16
CA VAL A 593 -3.14 -13.41 -32.97
C VAL A 593 -3.36 -14.62 -33.87
N ARG A 594 -3.02 -14.56 -35.16
CA ARG A 594 -3.18 -15.71 -36.07
C ARG A 594 -2.34 -16.93 -35.70
N GLN A 595 -1.19 -16.73 -35.05
CA GLN A 595 -0.35 -17.83 -34.59
C GLN A 595 -0.88 -18.48 -33.29
N LEU A 596 -1.59 -17.72 -32.46
CA LEU A 596 -2.19 -18.20 -31.21
C LEU A 596 -3.63 -18.68 -31.36
N SER A 597 -4.40 -18.19 -32.32
CA SER A 597 -5.79 -18.61 -32.54
C SER A 597 -5.90 -20.08 -32.97
N LYS A 598 -6.96 -20.76 -32.53
CA LYS A 598 -7.34 -22.06 -33.11
C LYS A 598 -7.66 -21.90 -34.60
N ARG A 599 -7.25 -22.90 -35.39
CA ARG A 599 -7.67 -23.08 -36.79
C ARG A 599 -8.99 -23.83 -36.87
#